data_AF-A0A504TNQ0-F1
#
_entry.id   AF-A0A504TNQ0-F1
#
_cell.length_a   1.000
_cell.length_b   1.000
_cell.length_c   1.000
_cell.angle_alpha   90.00
_cell.angle_beta   90.00
_cell.angle_gamma   90.00
#
_symmetry.space_group_name_H-M   'P 1'
#
loop_
_entity.id
_entity.type
_entity.pdbx_description
1 polymer ?
#
loop_
_entity_poly.entity_id
_entity_poly.type
_entity_poly.pdbx_seq_one_letter_code
_entity_poly.pdbx_strand_id
1 'polypeptide(L)'
;MARHNDSDNWVVDERPELRIIPDVLWSAVKRRQLGVRGEFERTLSNPLNRTHRPSYLLSGLLECAECGGPYAIMAKDRYGCTNHRKKLPLDVLGGACCSNHKTILRRELEDRILTSIPAALVHMDVFRRTLEKVLQSELAEQKTAAHQTKDIAAALERNKREQEGIIAQMSQRAAEGRRPIAAFDDQLDRLDEEREELERQLASAPSMDKPISDAERLADLRDEINEDTVRTVIHAMLYMMRDHADTQTKQPLIGIIRQLIQKVVVASTPGRQPPALEVHGRIASILAAMEIAQIMEAKFKAMVDQDVLARQLCGELDTEDKKQKLLAGYAEELSRKRLEWQQIQVSVVAGAGFEPAAFRL
;
A
#
# COMPACT_ATOMS: atom_id res chain seq x y z
N MET A 1 -10.79 42.25 22.19
CA MET A 1 -11.42 40.91 22.16
C MET A 1 -11.51 40.39 23.58
N ALA A 2 -12.73 40.18 24.08
CA ALA A 2 -12.94 39.70 25.45
C ALA A 2 -12.46 38.23 25.57
N ARG A 3 -11.64 37.93 26.59
CA ARG A 3 -11.29 36.55 26.95
C ARG A 3 -12.50 35.94 27.66
N HIS A 4 -12.83 34.69 27.35
CA HIS A 4 -13.85 33.95 28.10
C HIS A 4 -13.34 33.69 29.52
N ASN A 5 -14.24 33.73 30.50
CA ASN A 5 -13.92 33.36 31.87
C ASN A 5 -13.61 31.86 31.97
N ASP A 6 -12.73 31.49 32.89
CA ASP A 6 -12.45 30.09 33.24
C ASP A 6 -13.71 29.40 33.80
N SER A 7 -13.77 28.07 33.66
CA SER A 7 -14.94 27.24 34.03
C SER A 7 -15.40 27.44 35.46
N ASP A 8 -14.48 27.74 36.37
CA ASP A 8 -14.74 27.93 37.79
C ASP A 8 -15.52 29.23 38.08
N ASN A 9 -15.55 30.14 37.10
CA ASN A 9 -16.29 31.40 37.15
C ASN A 9 -17.58 31.36 36.33
N TRP A 10 -17.98 30.18 35.81
CA TRP A 10 -19.24 30.04 35.08
C TRP A 10 -20.40 29.94 36.05
N VAL A 11 -21.32 30.88 35.95
CA VAL A 11 -22.61 30.78 36.64
C VAL A 11 -23.58 30.09 35.68
N VAL A 12 -23.89 28.84 35.96
CA VAL A 12 -24.90 28.08 35.23
C VAL A 12 -26.23 28.25 35.97
N ASP A 13 -27.21 28.84 35.29
CA ASP A 13 -28.54 29.10 35.83
C ASP A 13 -29.59 28.47 34.91
N GLU A 14 -30.56 27.77 35.49
CA GLU A 14 -31.64 27.14 34.72
C GLU A 14 -32.70 28.17 34.40
N ARG A 15 -32.89 28.45 33.10
CA ARG A 15 -33.84 29.44 32.58
C ARG A 15 -34.88 28.78 31.66
N PRO A 16 -35.90 28.10 32.21
CA PRO A 16 -36.93 27.42 31.43
C PRO A 16 -37.67 28.34 30.45
N GLU A 17 -37.76 29.64 30.78
CA GLU A 17 -38.41 30.67 29.98
C GLU A 17 -37.64 31.05 28.71
N LEU A 18 -36.32 30.78 28.65
CA LEU A 18 -35.47 31.01 27.48
C LEU A 18 -35.29 29.74 26.62
N ARG A 19 -36.07 28.70 26.90
CA ARG A 19 -35.92 27.38 26.26
C ARG A 19 -36.39 27.44 24.80
N ILE A 20 -35.44 27.28 23.86
CA ILE A 20 -35.71 27.21 22.41
C ILE A 20 -36.11 25.79 21.99
N ILE A 21 -35.56 24.76 22.65
CA ILE A 21 -35.75 23.35 22.29
C ILE A 21 -36.22 22.57 23.53
N PRO A 22 -37.27 21.74 23.44
CA PRO A 22 -37.70 20.88 24.55
C PRO A 22 -36.59 19.96 25.04
N ASP A 23 -36.43 19.80 26.37
CA ASP A 23 -35.34 19.04 26.99
C ASP A 23 -35.33 17.57 26.56
N VAL A 24 -36.51 16.98 26.34
CA VAL A 24 -36.66 15.61 25.84
C VAL A 24 -36.04 15.48 24.44
N LEU A 25 -36.29 16.46 23.56
CA LEU A 25 -35.73 16.48 22.20
C LEU A 25 -34.23 16.75 22.23
N TRP A 26 -33.77 17.71 23.05
CA TRP A 26 -32.36 18.01 23.22
C TRP A 26 -31.58 16.78 23.70
N SER A 27 -32.11 16.08 24.71
CA SER A 27 -31.49 14.88 25.29
C SER A 27 -31.49 13.70 24.31
N ALA A 28 -32.54 13.55 23.49
CA ALA A 28 -32.59 12.56 22.42
C ALA A 28 -31.54 12.84 21.33
N VAL A 29 -31.40 14.10 20.91
CA VAL A 29 -30.39 14.52 19.93
C VAL A 29 -28.98 14.35 20.49
N LYS A 30 -28.72 14.70 21.75
CA LYS A 30 -27.39 14.51 22.36
C LYS A 30 -27.02 13.04 22.49
N ARG A 31 -27.96 12.17 22.86
CA ARG A 31 -27.76 10.70 22.83
C ARG A 31 -27.45 10.20 21.43
N ARG A 32 -28.19 10.66 20.40
CA ARG A 32 -27.90 10.32 19.00
C ARG A 32 -26.54 10.86 18.54
N GLN A 33 -26.17 12.08 18.89
CA GLN A 33 -24.87 12.67 18.56
C GLN A 33 -23.73 11.87 19.18
N LEU A 34 -23.86 11.43 20.44
CA LEU A 34 -22.87 10.57 21.10
C LEU A 34 -22.75 9.20 20.41
N GLY A 35 -23.87 8.56 20.07
CA GLY A 35 -23.87 7.30 19.32
C GLY A 35 -23.23 7.42 17.94
N VAL A 36 -23.57 8.50 17.20
CA VAL A 36 -22.98 8.81 15.89
C VAL A 36 -21.50 9.18 16.02
N ARG A 37 -21.07 9.85 17.10
CA ARG A 37 -19.65 10.17 17.31
C ARG A 37 -18.80 8.90 17.43
N GLY A 38 -19.30 7.87 18.11
CA GLY A 38 -18.65 6.56 18.21
C GLY A 38 -18.57 5.82 16.87
N GLU A 39 -19.56 5.97 15.99
CA GLU A 39 -19.53 5.38 14.63
C GLU A 39 -18.59 6.15 13.68
N PHE A 40 -18.48 7.47 13.86
CA PHE A 40 -17.63 8.36 13.05
C PHE A 40 -16.18 8.45 13.53
N GLU A 41 -15.85 7.94 14.71
CA GLU A 41 -14.52 8.12 15.29
C GLU A 41 -13.40 7.33 14.59
N ARG A 42 -13.69 6.33 13.75
CA ARG A 42 -12.61 5.60 13.06
C ARG A 42 -13.03 4.65 11.94
N THR A 43 -14.09 4.95 11.20
CA THR A 43 -14.53 3.99 10.17
C THR A 43 -14.34 4.50 8.73
N LEU A 44 -13.50 3.75 8.00
CA LEU A 44 -13.50 3.56 6.55
C LEU A 44 -14.86 3.03 6.02
N SER A 45 -15.88 2.89 6.89
CA SER A 45 -17.17 2.24 6.62
C SER A 45 -18.26 3.20 6.17
N ASN A 46 -18.11 4.52 6.38
CA ASN A 46 -19.12 5.49 5.91
C ASN A 46 -19.03 5.65 4.37
N PRO A 47 -20.08 5.29 3.61
CA PRO A 47 -20.11 5.42 2.15
C PRO A 47 -19.93 6.87 1.66
N LEU A 48 -20.31 7.85 2.47
CA LEU A 48 -20.17 9.29 2.17
C LEU A 48 -18.75 9.81 2.46
N ASN A 49 -18.02 9.19 3.38
CA ASN A 49 -16.59 9.52 3.58
C ASN A 49 -15.72 8.91 2.48
N ARG A 50 -16.17 7.83 1.83
CA ARG A 50 -15.53 7.26 0.63
C ARG A 50 -15.50 8.24 -0.56
N THR A 51 -16.46 9.16 -0.63
CA THR A 51 -16.54 10.19 -1.69
C THR A 51 -15.63 11.38 -1.40
N HIS A 52 -15.21 11.59 -0.15
CA HIS A 52 -14.27 12.65 0.21
C HIS A 52 -12.83 12.19 -0.09
N ARG A 53 -12.51 12.16 -1.39
CA ARG A 53 -11.20 11.72 -1.89
C ARG A 53 -10.09 12.53 -1.21
N PRO A 54 -9.17 11.90 -0.44
CA PRO A 54 -8.10 12.64 0.21
C PRO A 54 -7.27 13.36 -0.85
N SER A 55 -7.25 14.69 -0.81
CA SER A 55 -6.45 15.50 -1.72
C SER A 55 -4.95 15.41 -1.43
N TYR A 56 -4.59 14.97 -0.22
CA TYR A 56 -3.20 14.91 0.27
C TYR A 56 -2.91 13.54 0.88
N LEU A 57 -1.65 13.10 0.78
CA LEU A 57 -1.19 11.76 1.13
C LEU A 57 -1.56 11.38 2.56
N LEU A 58 -1.29 12.29 3.51
CA LEU A 58 -1.39 12.05 4.95
C LEU A 58 -2.68 12.61 5.58
N SER A 59 -3.61 13.10 4.76
CA SER A 59 -4.87 13.67 5.26
C SER A 59 -5.64 12.63 6.08
N GLY A 60 -5.92 12.95 7.34
CA GLY A 60 -6.63 12.07 8.28
C GLY A 60 -5.79 10.96 8.91
N LEU A 61 -4.46 10.94 8.72
CA LEU A 61 -3.55 9.95 9.32
C LEU A 61 -2.64 10.53 10.41
N LEU A 62 -2.71 11.85 10.64
CA LEU A 62 -1.80 12.55 11.53
C LEU A 62 -2.43 12.80 12.91
N GLU A 63 -1.69 12.44 13.95
CA GLU A 63 -2.10 12.59 15.35
C GLU A 63 -1.03 13.36 16.14
N CYS A 64 -1.45 14.07 17.19
CA CYS A 64 -0.54 14.79 18.07
C CYS A 64 -0.06 13.88 19.20
N ALA A 65 1.26 13.76 19.40
CA ALA A 65 1.83 12.92 20.46
C ALA A 65 1.40 13.35 21.88
N GLU A 66 1.15 14.65 22.09
CA GLU A 66 0.84 15.18 23.43
C GLU A 66 -0.62 14.96 23.82
N CYS A 67 -1.56 15.02 22.87
CA CYS A 67 -2.98 15.04 23.19
C CYS A 67 -3.81 13.98 22.46
N GLY A 68 -3.19 13.18 21.58
CA GLY A 68 -3.88 12.22 20.71
C GLY A 68 -4.82 12.84 19.67
N GLY A 69 -4.95 14.17 19.66
CA GLY A 69 -5.86 14.89 18.78
C GLY A 69 -5.39 14.97 17.33
N PRO A 70 -6.30 15.29 16.39
CA PRO A 70 -5.98 15.32 14.96
C PRO A 70 -5.02 16.46 14.62
N TYR A 71 -4.00 16.13 13.83
CA TYR A 71 -3.10 17.08 13.20
C TYR A 71 -3.62 17.40 11.80
N ALA A 72 -4.11 18.61 11.58
CA ALA A 72 -4.78 19.01 10.34
C ALA A 72 -4.10 20.22 9.70
N ILE A 73 -4.44 20.51 8.44
CA ILE A 73 -3.94 21.70 7.75
C ILE A 73 -4.57 22.93 8.40
N MET A 74 -3.75 23.75 9.05
CA MET A 74 -4.19 24.93 9.80
C MET A 74 -3.92 26.24 9.04
N ALA A 75 -2.92 26.25 8.16
CA ALA A 75 -2.56 27.36 7.28
C ALA A 75 -2.13 26.81 5.92
N LYS A 76 -1.83 27.68 4.96
CA LYS A 76 -1.39 27.29 3.61
C LYS A 76 -0.25 26.27 3.70
N ASP A 77 -0.53 25.03 3.30
CA ASP A 77 0.38 23.88 3.32
C ASP A 77 1.07 23.60 4.67
N ARG A 78 0.46 23.94 5.80
CA ARG A 78 1.02 23.68 7.13
C ARG A 78 0.08 22.85 8.01
N TYR A 79 0.60 21.73 8.47
CA TYR A 79 -0.02 20.88 9.47
C TYR A 79 0.23 21.43 10.88
N GLY A 80 -0.80 21.42 11.73
CA GLY A 80 -0.75 21.84 13.13
C GLY A 80 -1.73 21.04 14.00
N CYS A 81 -1.49 20.98 15.31
CA CYS A 81 -2.42 20.37 16.24
C CYS A 81 -3.73 21.17 16.29
N THR A 82 -4.85 20.53 15.93
CA THR A 82 -6.16 21.18 15.88
C THR A 82 -6.63 21.62 17.26
N ASN A 83 -6.40 20.77 18.28
CA ASN A 83 -6.83 21.02 19.65
C ASN A 83 -6.04 22.16 20.30
N HIS A 84 -4.73 22.26 20.03
CA HIS A 84 -3.92 23.39 20.46
C HIS A 84 -4.44 24.71 19.89
N ARG A 85 -4.70 24.76 18.57
CA ARG A 85 -5.19 25.99 17.92
C ARG A 85 -6.55 26.43 18.48
N LYS A 86 -7.45 25.48 18.70
CA LYS A 86 -8.80 25.76 19.24
C LYS A 86 -8.81 25.97 20.75
N LYS A 87 -7.67 25.77 21.43
CA LYS A 87 -7.54 25.84 22.91
C LYS A 87 -8.63 25.02 23.59
N LEU A 88 -8.81 23.79 23.13
CA LEU A 88 -9.80 22.88 23.70
C LEU A 88 -9.24 22.30 25.00
N PRO A 89 -10.00 22.34 26.11
CA PRO A 89 -9.69 21.55 27.29
C PRO A 89 -9.87 20.07 26.96
N LEU A 90 -8.90 19.24 27.35
CA LEU A 90 -8.89 17.81 27.04
C LEU A 90 -8.78 16.99 28.33
N ASP A 91 -9.67 16.01 28.50
CA ASP A 91 -9.69 15.13 29.67
C ASP A 91 -8.38 14.32 29.81
N VAL A 92 -7.79 13.94 28.68
CA VAL A 92 -6.48 13.24 28.60
C VAL A 92 -5.35 14.05 29.25
N LEU A 93 -5.50 15.38 29.30
CA LEU A 93 -4.54 16.31 29.91
C LEU A 93 -5.09 16.92 31.22
N GLY A 94 -6.05 16.26 31.87
CA GLY A 94 -6.64 16.75 33.12
C GLY A 94 -7.39 18.08 32.96
N GLY A 95 -8.00 18.31 31.80
CA GLY A 95 -8.70 19.56 31.47
C GLY A 95 -7.80 20.66 30.91
N ALA A 96 -6.48 20.44 30.81
CA ALA A 96 -5.57 21.40 30.21
C ALA A 96 -5.63 21.41 28.67
N CYS A 97 -5.24 22.53 28.08
CA CYS A 97 -5.06 22.66 26.65
C CYS A 97 -3.75 22.01 26.18
N CYS A 98 -3.76 21.39 25.00
CA CYS A 98 -2.55 20.83 24.39
C CYS A 98 -1.46 21.92 24.22
N SER A 99 -0.21 21.62 24.59
CA SER A 99 0.94 22.54 24.48
C SER A 99 1.67 22.48 23.14
N ASN A 100 1.33 21.50 22.28
CA ASN A 100 2.00 21.28 21.01
C ASN A 100 1.65 22.38 19.99
N HIS A 101 2.52 23.39 19.93
CA HIS A 101 2.44 24.53 19.03
C HIS A 101 3.28 24.35 17.76
N LYS A 102 3.93 23.19 17.57
CA LYS A 102 4.75 22.94 16.38
C LYS A 102 3.87 22.88 15.15
N THR A 103 4.41 23.37 14.04
CA THR A 103 3.79 23.20 12.73
C THR A 103 4.83 22.67 11.76
N ILE A 104 4.41 21.84 10.83
CA ILE A 104 5.27 21.27 9.79
C ILE A 104 4.68 21.56 8.43
N LEU A 105 5.54 21.85 7.45
CA LEU A 105 5.13 22.00 6.07
C LEU A 105 4.66 20.64 5.53
N ARG A 106 3.55 20.64 4.78
CA ARG A 106 3.01 19.43 4.14
C ARG A 106 4.08 18.73 3.30
N ARG A 107 4.78 19.47 2.45
CA ARG A 107 5.85 18.94 1.60
C ARG A 107 6.99 18.33 2.41
N GLU A 108 7.44 18.99 3.47
CA GLU A 108 8.51 18.50 4.35
C GLU A 108 8.10 17.18 5.04
N LEU A 109 6.87 17.13 5.56
CA LEU A 109 6.33 15.95 6.20
C LEU A 109 6.19 14.77 5.22
N GLU A 110 5.57 15.01 4.05
CA GLU A 110 5.39 14.00 3.01
C GLU A 110 6.75 13.52 2.48
N ASP A 111 7.71 14.43 2.27
CA ASP A 111 9.05 14.09 1.77
C ASP A 111 9.85 13.21 2.75
N ARG A 112 9.81 13.51 4.05
CA ARG A 112 10.45 12.68 5.08
C ARG A 112 9.90 11.25 5.08
N ILE A 113 8.58 11.11 4.99
CA ILE A 113 7.94 9.79 4.93
C ILE A 113 8.26 9.08 3.61
N LEU A 114 8.15 9.76 2.48
CA LEU A 114 8.44 9.19 1.16
C LEU A 114 9.91 8.78 1.02
N THR A 115 10.85 9.49 1.66
CA THR A 115 12.28 9.12 1.68
C THR A 115 12.54 7.84 2.47
N SER A 116 11.72 7.54 3.49
CA SER A 116 11.86 6.31 4.27
C SER A 116 11.37 5.05 3.54
N ILE A 117 10.52 5.20 2.52
CA ILE A 117 9.87 4.09 1.80
C ILE A 117 10.83 3.27 0.91
N PRO A 118 11.72 3.86 0.07
CA PRO A 118 12.68 3.10 -0.73
C PRO A 118 13.60 2.24 0.10
N ALA A 119 14.11 2.82 1.19
CA ALA A 119 14.93 2.08 2.14
C ALA A 119 14.13 0.87 2.63
N ALA A 120 12.90 1.09 3.12
CA ALA A 120 11.98 0.04 3.59
C ALA A 120 11.75 -1.08 2.56
N LEU A 121 11.52 -0.74 1.30
CA LEU A 121 11.04 -1.70 0.28
C LEU A 121 12.17 -2.40 -0.47
N VAL A 122 13.32 -1.75 -0.62
CA VAL A 122 14.42 -2.23 -1.48
C VAL A 122 15.51 -2.93 -0.67
N HIS A 123 15.68 -2.59 0.61
CA HIS A 123 16.60 -3.34 1.46
C HIS A 123 15.92 -4.56 2.08
N MET A 124 16.52 -5.72 1.78
CA MET A 124 16.13 -7.07 2.20
C MET A 124 15.17 -7.78 1.26
N ASP A 125 15.38 -9.09 1.12
CA ASP A 125 14.71 -10.07 0.25
C ASP A 125 13.17 -10.16 0.38
N VAL A 126 12.51 -9.16 0.98
CA VAL A 126 11.12 -8.80 0.68
C VAL A 126 10.95 -8.66 -0.82
N PHE A 127 11.91 -8.06 -1.52
CA PHE A 127 11.91 -8.02 -2.98
C PHE A 127 11.85 -9.43 -3.57
N ARG A 128 12.79 -10.34 -3.25
CA ARG A 128 12.78 -11.73 -3.75
C ARG A 128 11.49 -12.49 -3.43
N ARG A 129 10.99 -12.42 -2.19
CA ARG A 129 9.77 -13.13 -1.78
C ARG A 129 8.51 -12.57 -2.45
N THR A 130 8.48 -11.28 -2.70
CA THR A 130 7.35 -10.63 -3.38
C THR A 130 7.45 -10.86 -4.88
N LEU A 131 8.65 -10.80 -5.45
CA LEU A 131 8.96 -11.11 -6.83
C LEU A 131 8.51 -12.53 -7.17
N GLU A 132 8.87 -13.54 -6.37
CA GLU A 132 8.44 -14.93 -6.60
C GLU A 132 6.91 -15.06 -6.66
N LYS A 133 6.19 -14.34 -5.78
CA LYS A 133 4.73 -14.35 -5.76
C LYS A 133 4.11 -13.61 -6.95
N VAL A 134 4.68 -12.48 -7.33
CA VAL A 134 4.24 -11.69 -8.49
C VAL A 134 4.49 -12.46 -9.77
N LEU A 135 5.66 -13.07 -9.92
CA LEU A 135 5.98 -13.92 -11.06
C LEU A 135 5.02 -15.11 -11.16
N GLN A 136 4.66 -15.73 -10.03
CA GLN A 136 3.68 -16.81 -10.02
C GLN A 136 2.26 -16.34 -10.36
N SER A 137 1.82 -15.16 -9.89
CA SER A 137 0.51 -14.63 -10.23
C SER A 137 0.42 -14.24 -11.71
N GLU A 138 1.45 -13.59 -12.25
CA GLU A 138 1.53 -13.23 -13.68
C GLU A 138 1.47 -14.48 -14.56
N LEU A 139 2.23 -15.52 -14.22
CA LEU A 139 2.16 -16.80 -14.93
C LEU A 139 0.78 -17.46 -14.84
N ALA A 140 0.10 -17.35 -13.68
CA ALA A 140 -1.24 -17.90 -13.50
C ALA A 140 -2.29 -17.12 -14.31
N GLU A 141 -2.21 -15.80 -14.35
CA GLU A 141 -3.08 -14.93 -15.16
C GLU A 141 -2.88 -15.19 -16.65
N GLN A 142 -1.62 -15.27 -17.10
CA GLN A 142 -1.30 -15.61 -18.49
C GLN A 142 -1.76 -17.01 -18.89
N LYS A 143 -1.65 -18.00 -17.99
CA LYS A 143 -2.21 -19.35 -18.23
C LYS A 143 -3.72 -19.31 -18.35
N THR A 144 -4.40 -18.55 -17.48
CA THR A 144 -5.85 -18.39 -17.52
C THR A 144 -6.29 -17.73 -18.82
N ALA A 145 -5.61 -16.66 -19.24
CA ALA A 145 -5.83 -16.00 -20.52
C ALA A 145 -5.58 -16.94 -21.70
N ALA A 146 -4.50 -17.74 -21.68
CA ALA A 146 -4.21 -18.71 -22.73
C ALA A 146 -5.27 -19.82 -22.82
N HIS A 147 -5.79 -20.29 -21.69
CA HIS A 147 -6.90 -21.24 -21.65
C HIS A 147 -8.18 -20.63 -22.21
N GLN A 148 -8.52 -19.40 -21.81
CA GLN A 148 -9.68 -18.68 -22.34
C GLN A 148 -9.58 -18.49 -23.86
N THR A 149 -8.43 -18.08 -24.39
CA THR A 149 -8.23 -17.94 -25.84
C THR A 149 -8.39 -19.28 -26.57
N LYS A 150 -7.89 -20.39 -25.99
CA LYS A 150 -8.08 -21.73 -26.56
C LYS A 150 -9.54 -22.18 -26.54
N ASP A 151 -10.27 -21.88 -25.46
CA ASP A 151 -11.68 -22.22 -25.32
C ASP A 151 -12.54 -21.43 -26.31
N ILE A 152 -12.25 -20.14 -26.50
CA ILE A 152 -12.88 -19.27 -27.49
C ILE A 152 -12.59 -19.78 -28.91
N ALA A 153 -11.33 -20.14 -29.22
CA ALA A 153 -10.97 -20.72 -30.52
C ALA A 153 -11.69 -22.06 -30.78
N ALA A 154 -11.80 -22.92 -29.76
CA ALA A 154 -12.53 -24.18 -29.88
C ALA A 154 -14.04 -23.97 -30.05
N ALA A 155 -14.62 -22.96 -29.39
CA ALA A 155 -16.01 -22.57 -29.58
C ALA A 155 -16.28 -22.06 -31.00
N LEU A 156 -15.37 -21.23 -31.53
CA LEU A 156 -15.44 -20.73 -32.90
C LEU A 156 -15.42 -21.88 -33.93
N GLU A 157 -14.53 -22.85 -33.76
CA GLU A 157 -14.46 -24.02 -34.65
C GLU A 157 -15.70 -24.94 -34.54
N ARG A 158 -16.32 -25.03 -33.35
CA ARG A 158 -17.60 -25.75 -33.21
C ARG A 158 -18.73 -25.03 -33.94
N ASN A 159 -18.82 -23.71 -33.79
CA ASN A 159 -19.83 -22.89 -34.45
C ASN A 159 -19.71 -23.01 -35.99
N LYS A 160 -18.49 -22.90 -36.55
CA LYS A 160 -18.26 -23.10 -37.99
C LYS A 160 -18.71 -24.47 -38.50
N ARG A 161 -18.41 -25.55 -37.76
CA ARG A 161 -18.85 -26.91 -38.13
C ARG A 161 -20.37 -27.05 -38.10
N GLU A 162 -21.04 -26.37 -37.18
CA GLU A 162 -22.50 -26.37 -37.10
C GLU A 162 -23.12 -25.63 -38.30
N GLN A 163 -22.56 -24.47 -38.68
CA GLN A 163 -22.95 -23.75 -39.90
C GLN A 163 -22.77 -24.62 -41.15
N GLU A 164 -21.61 -25.26 -41.31
CA GLU A 164 -21.34 -26.18 -42.43
C GLU A 164 -22.36 -27.34 -42.48
N GLY A 165 -22.73 -27.89 -41.33
CA GLY A 165 -23.73 -28.95 -41.22
C GLY A 165 -25.13 -28.51 -41.67
N ILE A 166 -25.57 -27.31 -41.27
CA ILE A 166 -26.87 -26.75 -41.67
C ILE A 166 -26.89 -26.46 -43.17
N ILE A 167 -25.82 -25.84 -43.70
CA ILE A 167 -25.68 -25.55 -45.13
C ILE A 167 -25.73 -26.84 -45.97
N ALA A 168 -25.07 -27.91 -45.52
CA ALA A 168 -25.12 -29.21 -46.18
C ALA A 168 -26.54 -29.81 -46.19
N GLN A 169 -27.26 -29.73 -45.07
CA GLN A 169 -28.65 -30.21 -44.99
C GLN A 169 -29.61 -29.39 -45.88
N MET A 170 -29.46 -28.07 -45.92
CA MET A 170 -30.22 -27.20 -46.81
C MET A 170 -29.97 -27.55 -48.28
N SER A 171 -28.70 -27.73 -48.65
CA SER A 171 -28.28 -28.09 -50.02
C SER A 171 -28.86 -29.44 -50.45
N GLN A 172 -28.81 -30.45 -49.56
CA GLN A 172 -29.40 -31.75 -49.82
C GLN A 172 -30.92 -31.67 -50.02
N ARG A 173 -31.63 -30.95 -49.15
CA ARG A 173 -33.08 -30.78 -49.27
C ARG A 173 -33.48 -30.05 -50.55
N ALA A 174 -32.70 -29.05 -50.96
CA ALA A 174 -32.89 -28.34 -52.22
C ALA A 174 -32.70 -29.27 -53.43
N ALA A 175 -31.67 -30.12 -53.42
CA ALA A 175 -31.45 -31.13 -54.45
C ALA A 175 -32.58 -32.18 -54.52
N GLU A 176 -33.18 -32.51 -53.39
CA GLU A 176 -34.35 -33.38 -53.28
C GLU A 176 -35.68 -32.67 -53.63
N GLY A 177 -35.65 -31.39 -54.02
CA GLY A 177 -36.83 -30.60 -54.40
C GLY A 177 -37.78 -30.28 -53.23
N ARG A 178 -37.29 -30.36 -51.99
CA ARG A 178 -38.09 -30.11 -50.78
C ARG A 178 -38.22 -28.61 -50.52
N ARG A 179 -39.32 -28.20 -49.88
CA ARG A 179 -39.53 -26.79 -49.49
C ARG A 179 -38.45 -26.33 -48.48
N PRO A 180 -37.95 -25.08 -48.61
CA PRO A 180 -37.08 -24.46 -47.61
C PRO A 180 -37.72 -24.44 -46.21
N ILE A 181 -36.89 -24.51 -45.18
CA ILE A 181 -37.29 -24.39 -43.78
C ILE A 181 -36.72 -23.07 -43.24
N ALA A 182 -37.59 -22.11 -42.92
CA ALA A 182 -37.19 -20.81 -42.37
C ALA A 182 -36.37 -20.91 -41.07
N ALA A 183 -36.62 -21.93 -40.25
CA ALA A 183 -35.85 -22.17 -39.02
C ALA A 183 -34.35 -22.43 -39.27
N PHE A 184 -33.94 -22.90 -40.46
CA PHE A 184 -32.52 -23.02 -40.78
C PHE A 184 -31.87 -21.68 -41.07
N ASP A 185 -32.59 -20.77 -41.72
CA ASP A 185 -32.12 -19.40 -41.95
C ASP A 185 -31.97 -18.68 -40.60
N ASP A 186 -32.97 -18.77 -39.70
CA ASP A 186 -32.91 -18.22 -38.33
C ASP A 186 -31.79 -18.84 -37.46
N GLN A 187 -31.35 -20.06 -37.76
CA GLN A 187 -30.21 -20.69 -37.08
C GLN A 187 -28.88 -20.19 -37.63
N LEU A 188 -28.77 -20.01 -38.95
CA LEU A 188 -27.56 -19.48 -39.57
C LEU A 188 -27.30 -18.04 -39.14
N ASP A 189 -28.33 -17.18 -39.10
CA ASP A 189 -28.21 -15.80 -38.65
C ASP A 189 -27.66 -15.72 -37.21
N ARG A 190 -28.18 -16.56 -36.29
CA ARG A 190 -27.68 -16.64 -34.92
C ARG A 190 -26.25 -17.15 -34.83
N LEU A 191 -25.92 -18.18 -35.60
CA LEU A 191 -24.56 -18.72 -35.61
C LEU A 191 -23.57 -17.71 -36.18
N ASP A 192 -23.97 -16.91 -37.17
CA ASP A 192 -23.13 -15.83 -37.72
C ASP A 192 -22.90 -14.71 -36.72
N GLU A 193 -23.93 -14.28 -35.98
CA GLU A 193 -23.77 -13.31 -34.88
C GLU A 193 -22.79 -13.83 -33.80
N GLU A 194 -22.93 -15.10 -33.40
CA GLU A 194 -22.03 -15.75 -32.45
C GLU A 194 -20.60 -15.86 -33.00
N ARG A 195 -20.44 -16.18 -34.29
CA ARG A 195 -19.14 -16.27 -34.97
C ARG A 195 -18.43 -14.92 -34.97
N GLU A 196 -19.13 -13.86 -35.35
CA GLU A 196 -18.58 -12.50 -35.36
C GLU A 196 -18.14 -12.05 -33.96
N GLU A 197 -18.92 -12.37 -32.94
CA GLU A 197 -18.57 -12.05 -31.55
C GLU A 197 -17.34 -12.85 -31.08
N LEU A 198 -17.27 -14.15 -31.37
CA LEU A 198 -16.11 -14.99 -31.03
C LEU A 198 -14.85 -14.55 -31.79
N GLU A 199 -14.96 -14.18 -33.07
CA GLU A 199 -13.86 -13.63 -33.87
C GLU A 199 -13.36 -12.29 -33.30
N ARG A 200 -14.28 -11.43 -32.87
CA ARG A 200 -13.94 -10.14 -32.21
C ARG A 200 -13.23 -10.35 -30.89
N GLN A 201 -13.69 -11.29 -30.06
CA GLN A 201 -13.04 -11.67 -28.81
C GLN A 201 -11.63 -12.21 -29.07
N LEU A 202 -11.46 -13.07 -30.07
CA LEU A 202 -10.16 -13.61 -30.45
C LEU A 202 -9.19 -12.53 -30.98
N ALA A 203 -9.69 -11.59 -31.79
CA ALA A 203 -8.90 -10.48 -32.32
C ALA A 203 -8.46 -9.49 -31.23
N SER A 204 -9.26 -9.35 -30.16
CA SER A 204 -8.92 -8.53 -29.00
C SER A 204 -7.98 -9.22 -28.00
N ALA A 205 -7.79 -10.54 -28.12
CA ALA A 205 -6.94 -11.30 -27.22
C ALA A 205 -5.46 -11.07 -27.57
N PRO A 206 -4.57 -10.93 -26.55
CA PRO A 206 -3.14 -10.80 -26.80
C PRO A 206 -2.60 -12.03 -27.52
N SER A 207 -1.84 -11.82 -28.61
CA SER A 207 -1.24 -12.88 -29.42
C SER A 207 -0.18 -13.64 -28.61
N MET A 208 -0.52 -14.83 -28.14
CA MET A 208 0.41 -15.73 -27.44
C MET A 208 1.21 -16.53 -28.47
N ASP A 209 2.16 -15.86 -29.11
CA ASP A 209 2.97 -16.41 -30.20
C ASP A 209 4.22 -17.13 -29.64
N LYS A 210 4.00 -18.25 -28.95
CA LYS A 210 4.89 -19.43 -28.79
C LYS A 210 4.63 -20.19 -27.49
N PRO A 211 4.70 -21.53 -27.52
CA PRO A 211 4.83 -22.34 -26.32
C PRO A 211 6.26 -22.22 -25.77
N ILE A 212 6.59 -21.10 -25.16
CA ILE A 212 7.78 -20.97 -24.32
C ILE A 212 7.54 -21.81 -23.06
N SER A 213 8.56 -22.53 -22.57
CA SER A 213 8.41 -23.28 -21.33
C SER A 213 8.19 -22.32 -20.15
N ASP A 214 7.46 -22.78 -19.12
CA ASP A 214 7.23 -21.96 -17.91
C ASP A 214 8.55 -21.51 -17.26
N ALA A 215 9.62 -22.30 -17.40
CA ALA A 215 10.94 -22.01 -16.87
C ALA A 215 11.66 -20.86 -17.62
N GLU A 216 11.58 -20.85 -18.95
CA GLU A 216 12.15 -19.78 -19.78
C GLU A 216 11.38 -18.46 -19.58
N ARG A 217 10.04 -18.51 -19.53
CA ARG A 217 9.23 -17.31 -19.23
C ARG A 217 9.53 -16.74 -17.84
N LEU A 218 9.75 -17.61 -16.86
CA LEU A 218 10.10 -17.18 -15.51
C LEU A 218 11.50 -16.55 -15.44
N ALA A 219 12.42 -17.00 -16.29
CA ALA A 219 13.74 -16.40 -16.43
C ALA A 219 13.64 -15.01 -17.09
N ASP A 220 12.91 -14.89 -18.20
CA ASP A 220 12.71 -13.61 -18.90
C ASP A 220 12.04 -12.57 -17.99
N LEU A 221 10.95 -12.95 -17.32
CA LEU A 221 10.27 -12.07 -16.35
C LEU A 221 11.15 -11.70 -15.15
N ARG A 222 12.06 -12.58 -14.75
CA ARG A 222 13.00 -12.30 -13.65
C ARG A 222 14.10 -11.33 -14.07
N ASP A 223 14.56 -11.43 -15.31
CA ASP A 223 15.55 -10.50 -15.87
C ASP A 223 14.94 -9.10 -16.10
N GLU A 224 13.67 -9.04 -16.53
CA GLU A 224 12.91 -7.80 -16.64
C GLU A 224 12.63 -7.18 -15.25
N ILE A 225 12.15 -7.98 -14.30
CA ILE A 225 11.82 -7.55 -12.94
C ILE A 225 13.02 -7.80 -12.01
N ASN A 226 14.10 -7.09 -12.26
CA ASN A 226 15.29 -7.09 -11.41
C ASN A 226 15.20 -6.03 -10.28
N GLU A 227 16.11 -6.11 -9.30
CA GLU A 227 16.13 -5.21 -8.14
C GLU A 227 16.30 -3.74 -8.55
N ASP A 228 17.13 -3.49 -9.57
CA ASP A 228 17.39 -2.14 -10.08
C ASP A 228 16.19 -1.56 -10.84
N THR A 229 15.46 -2.36 -11.62
CA THR A 229 14.20 -1.98 -12.27
C THR A 229 13.19 -1.59 -11.20
N VAL A 230 13.06 -2.40 -10.15
CA VAL A 230 12.07 -2.15 -9.10
C VAL A 230 12.45 -0.96 -8.23
N ARG A 231 13.74 -0.82 -7.91
CA ARG A 231 14.30 0.40 -7.31
C ARG A 231 13.98 1.61 -8.18
N THR A 232 14.23 1.54 -9.47
CA THR A 232 13.97 2.63 -10.42
C THR A 232 12.48 2.98 -10.49
N VAL A 233 11.60 1.99 -10.56
CA VAL A 233 10.14 2.16 -10.57
C VAL A 233 9.66 2.79 -9.26
N ILE A 234 10.15 2.32 -8.10
CA ILE A 234 9.83 2.90 -6.79
C ILE A 234 10.31 4.35 -6.72
N HIS A 235 11.54 4.64 -7.16
CA HIS A 235 12.06 6.00 -7.19
C HIS A 235 11.28 6.91 -8.14
N ALA A 236 10.90 6.42 -9.32
CA ALA A 236 10.06 7.16 -10.27
C ALA A 236 8.66 7.43 -9.71
N MET A 237 8.05 6.43 -9.07
CA MET A 237 6.76 6.56 -8.36
C MET A 237 6.82 7.62 -7.26
N LEU A 238 7.86 7.59 -6.42
CA LEU A 238 8.04 8.56 -5.34
C LEU A 238 8.38 9.96 -5.86
N TYR A 239 9.13 10.05 -6.97
CA TYR A 239 9.38 11.31 -7.65
C TYR A 239 8.07 11.93 -8.14
N MET A 240 7.22 11.17 -8.85
CA MET A 240 5.90 11.64 -9.28
C MET A 240 5.02 12.13 -8.12
N MET A 241 5.16 11.50 -6.96
CA MET A 241 4.43 11.89 -5.75
C MET A 241 4.83 13.25 -5.17
N ARG A 242 6.10 13.68 -5.31
CA ARG A 242 6.66 14.86 -4.61
C ARG A 242 6.21 16.23 -5.13
N ASP A 243 5.77 16.32 -6.38
CA ASP A 243 4.82 17.32 -6.90
C ASP A 243 4.66 17.25 -8.43
N HIS A 244 5.27 16.25 -9.08
CA HIS A 244 5.44 16.22 -10.54
C HIS A 244 4.28 15.59 -11.31
N ALA A 245 3.22 15.16 -10.61
CA ALA A 245 2.03 14.57 -11.21
C ALA A 245 0.75 15.29 -10.76
N ASP A 246 -0.26 15.26 -11.62
CA ASP A 246 -1.59 15.77 -11.33
C ASP A 246 -2.30 14.91 -10.25
N THR A 247 -3.41 15.43 -9.72
CA THR A 247 -4.13 14.75 -8.64
C THR A 247 -4.67 13.40 -9.08
N GLN A 248 -5.03 13.19 -10.35
CA GLN A 248 -5.58 11.91 -10.81
C GLN A 248 -4.51 10.82 -10.85
N THR A 249 -3.32 11.15 -11.35
CA THR A 249 -2.17 10.23 -11.42
C THR A 249 -1.62 9.85 -10.04
N LYS A 250 -1.68 10.77 -9.06
CA LYS A 250 -1.24 10.49 -7.68
C LYS A 250 -2.17 9.53 -6.91
N GLN A 251 -3.42 9.37 -7.32
CA GLN A 251 -4.42 8.71 -6.48
C GLN A 251 -4.26 7.21 -6.28
N PRO A 252 -3.96 6.41 -7.32
CA PRO A 252 -3.60 5.01 -7.13
C PRO A 252 -2.40 4.86 -6.17
N LEU A 253 -1.40 5.75 -6.33
CA LEU A 253 -0.17 5.76 -5.54
C LEU A 253 -0.42 6.13 -4.07
N ILE A 254 -1.30 7.11 -3.82
CA ILE A 254 -1.76 7.47 -2.46
C ILE A 254 -2.42 6.27 -1.80
N GLY A 255 -3.27 5.52 -2.52
CA GLY A 255 -3.94 4.33 -2.00
C GLY A 255 -2.94 3.28 -1.52
N ILE A 256 -1.93 2.98 -2.34
CA ILE A 256 -0.88 2.00 -2.02
C ILE A 256 -0.08 2.45 -0.79
N ILE A 257 0.39 3.69 -0.77
CA ILE A 257 1.21 4.19 0.35
C ILE A 257 0.41 4.23 1.66
N ARG A 258 -0.88 4.58 1.62
CA ARG A 258 -1.76 4.57 2.80
C ARG A 258 -2.09 3.16 3.31
N GLN A 259 -1.90 2.11 2.52
CA GLN A 259 -1.98 0.74 3.04
C GLN A 259 -0.76 0.35 3.89
N LEU A 260 0.38 1.03 3.68
CA LEU A 260 1.61 0.82 4.45
C LEU A 260 1.63 1.64 5.75
N ILE A 261 0.98 2.79 5.75
CA ILE A 261 0.96 3.77 6.85
C ILE A 261 -0.39 3.75 7.55
N GLN A 262 -0.41 3.40 8.84
CA GLN A 262 -1.63 3.37 9.64
C GLN A 262 -1.89 4.70 10.35
N LYS A 263 -0.89 5.23 11.06
CA LYS A 263 -0.94 6.54 11.73
C LYS A 263 0.45 7.15 11.76
N VAL A 264 0.52 8.48 11.78
CA VAL A 264 1.75 9.24 11.96
C VAL A 264 1.57 10.18 13.14
N VAL A 265 2.32 9.94 14.20
CA VAL A 265 2.27 10.71 15.43
C VAL A 265 3.34 11.80 15.37
N VAL A 266 2.93 13.05 15.56
CA VAL A 266 3.80 14.23 15.50
C VAL A 266 4.08 14.71 16.92
N ALA A 267 5.35 14.60 17.32
CA ALA A 267 5.82 15.01 18.63
C ALA A 267 6.49 16.39 18.60
N SER A 268 6.30 17.15 19.67
CA SER A 268 6.94 18.45 19.84
C SER A 268 8.42 18.27 20.19
N THR A 269 9.29 19.07 19.56
CA THR A 269 10.74 19.07 19.82
C THR A 269 11.20 20.40 20.43
N PRO A 270 12.24 20.42 21.26
CA PRO A 270 12.73 21.67 21.86
C PRO A 270 13.22 22.68 20.81
N GLY A 271 12.97 23.97 21.05
CA GLY A 271 13.52 25.06 20.25
C GLY A 271 13.04 25.11 18.80
N ARG A 272 13.97 25.34 17.85
CA ARG A 272 13.68 25.46 16.41
C ARG A 272 13.83 24.15 15.61
N GLN A 273 14.03 23.02 16.29
CA GLN A 273 14.12 21.73 15.61
C GLN A 273 12.78 21.36 14.94
N PRO A 274 12.83 20.64 13.80
CA PRO A 274 11.63 20.09 13.19
C PRO A 274 10.95 19.12 14.16
N PRO A 275 9.62 18.93 14.07
CA PRO A 275 8.94 17.98 14.94
C PRO A 275 9.41 16.56 14.67
N ALA A 276 9.48 15.77 15.73
CA ALA A 276 9.79 14.35 15.64
C ALA A 276 8.54 13.62 15.10
N LEU A 277 8.76 12.63 14.24
CA LEU A 277 7.69 11.89 13.58
C LEU A 277 7.80 10.43 13.97
N GLU A 278 6.70 9.88 14.48
CA GLU A 278 6.56 8.46 14.76
C GLU A 278 5.58 7.87 13.75
N VAL A 279 6.06 7.04 12.85
CA VAL A 279 5.25 6.37 11.84
C VAL A 279 4.85 4.99 12.37
N HIS A 280 3.57 4.68 12.30
CA HIS A 280 3.04 3.37 12.68
C HIS A 280 2.41 2.67 11.48
N GLY A 281 2.42 1.34 11.52
CA GLY A 281 1.84 0.48 10.51
C GLY A 281 2.85 -0.52 9.96
N ARG A 282 2.56 -1.07 8.79
CA ARG A 282 3.41 -2.10 8.16
C ARG A 282 4.81 -1.57 7.84
N ILE A 283 4.90 -0.30 7.46
CA ILE A 283 6.17 0.36 7.17
C ILE A 283 7.10 0.39 8.39
N ALA A 284 6.55 0.60 9.60
CA ALA A 284 7.35 0.65 10.83
C ALA A 284 7.98 -0.71 11.15
N SER A 285 7.22 -1.80 10.97
CA SER A 285 7.73 -3.15 11.13
C SER A 285 8.83 -3.47 10.10
N ILE A 286 8.67 -3.01 8.86
CA ILE A 286 9.67 -3.18 7.80
C ILE A 286 10.96 -2.42 8.15
N LEU A 287 10.85 -1.15 8.53
CA LEU A 287 11.99 -0.32 8.93
C LEU A 287 12.73 -0.86 10.15
N ALA A 288 12.01 -1.34 11.17
CA ALA A 288 12.61 -1.94 12.36
C ALA A 288 13.36 -3.25 12.04
N ALA A 289 12.78 -4.11 11.18
CA ALA A 289 13.45 -5.33 10.73
C ALA A 289 14.74 -5.01 9.94
N MET A 290 14.72 -3.96 9.13
CA MET A 290 15.90 -3.51 8.41
C MET A 290 17.00 -2.97 9.31
N GLU A 291 16.67 -2.12 10.27
CA GLU A 291 17.67 -1.55 11.18
C GLU A 291 18.40 -2.66 11.95
N ILE A 292 17.65 -3.67 12.40
CA ILE A 292 18.23 -4.87 13.03
C ILE A 292 19.14 -5.63 12.05
N ALA A 293 18.70 -5.84 10.81
CA ALA A 293 19.51 -6.53 9.80
C ALA A 293 20.81 -5.75 9.49
N GLN A 294 20.75 -4.42 9.40
CA GLN A 294 21.91 -3.56 9.19
C GLN A 294 22.88 -3.60 10.38
N ILE A 295 22.37 -3.56 11.61
CA ILE A 295 23.19 -3.69 12.82
C ILE A 295 23.86 -5.06 12.88
N MET A 296 23.13 -6.13 12.57
CA MET A 296 23.67 -7.49 12.55
C MET A 296 24.73 -7.67 11.46
N GLU A 297 24.50 -7.11 10.26
CA GLU A 297 25.49 -7.10 9.18
C GLU A 297 26.75 -6.30 9.56
N ALA A 298 26.59 -5.13 10.19
CA ALA A 298 27.72 -4.33 10.66
C ALA A 298 28.53 -5.06 11.74
N LYS A 299 27.87 -5.74 12.68
CA LYS A 299 28.53 -6.60 13.67
C LYS A 299 29.28 -7.76 13.03
N PHE A 300 28.69 -8.39 12.02
CA PHE A 300 29.34 -9.47 11.28
C PHE A 300 30.56 -8.98 10.51
N LYS A 301 30.48 -7.83 9.82
CA LYS A 301 31.64 -7.22 9.16
C LYS A 301 32.76 -6.91 10.13
N ALA A 302 32.44 -6.31 11.28
CA ALA A 302 33.43 -6.03 12.32
C ALA A 302 34.09 -7.32 12.86
N MET A 303 33.32 -8.39 13.03
CA MET A 303 33.84 -9.72 13.42
C MET A 303 34.78 -10.29 12.36
N VAL A 304 34.40 -10.21 11.08
CA VAL A 304 35.25 -10.65 9.96
C VAL A 304 36.54 -9.85 9.89
N ASP A 305 36.46 -8.52 10.01
CA ASP A 305 37.64 -7.65 10.01
C ASP A 305 38.61 -8.02 11.14
N GLN A 306 38.07 -8.29 12.34
CA GLN A 306 38.86 -8.71 13.49
C GLN A 306 39.52 -10.09 13.30
N ASP A 307 38.81 -11.08 12.75
CA ASP A 307 39.36 -12.40 12.47
C ASP A 307 40.43 -12.36 11.36
N VAL A 308 40.19 -11.60 10.29
CA VAL A 308 41.18 -11.40 9.22
C VAL A 308 42.44 -10.76 9.77
N LEU A 309 42.33 -9.71 10.59
CA LEU A 309 43.48 -9.06 11.23
C LEU A 309 44.24 -10.04 12.15
N ALA A 310 43.53 -10.85 12.94
CA ALA A 310 44.15 -11.84 13.82
C ALA A 310 44.96 -12.88 13.03
N ARG A 311 44.39 -13.42 11.94
CA ARG A 311 45.05 -14.43 11.10
C ARG A 311 46.18 -13.87 10.25
N GLN A 312 46.11 -12.59 9.88
CA GLN A 312 47.25 -11.87 9.28
C GLN A 312 48.41 -11.73 10.27
N LEU A 313 48.13 -11.36 11.53
CA LEU A 313 49.17 -11.22 12.56
C LEU A 313 49.81 -12.56 12.95
N CYS A 314 49.06 -13.67 12.90
CA CYS A 314 49.58 -15.01 13.14
C CYS A 314 50.31 -15.63 11.94
N GLY A 315 50.35 -14.94 10.78
CA GLY A 315 51.02 -15.43 9.57
C GLY A 315 50.27 -16.54 8.82
N GLU A 316 49.01 -16.83 9.17
CA GLU A 316 48.19 -17.83 8.49
C GLU A 316 47.68 -17.34 7.12
N LEU A 317 47.59 -16.01 6.95
CA LEU A 317 47.24 -15.32 5.71
C LEU A 317 48.49 -14.76 5.03
N ASP A 318 49.40 -15.66 4.68
CA ASP A 318 50.69 -15.43 4.00
C ASP A 318 50.57 -15.24 2.49
N THR A 319 49.47 -15.66 1.87
CA THR A 319 49.20 -15.48 0.43
C THR A 319 47.84 -14.82 0.17
N GLU A 320 47.77 -14.04 -0.92
CA GLU A 320 46.52 -13.36 -1.31
C GLU A 320 45.41 -14.36 -1.67
N ASP A 321 45.75 -15.54 -2.20
CA ASP A 321 44.80 -16.63 -2.47
C ASP A 321 44.13 -17.16 -1.19
N LYS A 322 44.89 -17.33 -0.09
CA LYS A 322 44.33 -17.78 1.19
C LYS A 322 43.38 -16.74 1.78
N LYS A 323 43.71 -15.45 1.64
CA LYS A 323 42.87 -14.33 2.05
C LYS A 323 41.58 -14.25 1.21
N GLN A 324 41.68 -14.37 -0.12
CA GLN A 324 40.50 -14.40 -0.99
C GLN A 324 39.59 -15.59 -0.68
N LYS A 325 40.15 -16.77 -0.44
CA LYS A 325 39.39 -17.97 -0.07
C LYS A 325 38.66 -17.80 1.27
N LEU A 326 39.29 -17.17 2.26
CA LEU A 326 38.68 -16.87 3.56
C LEU A 326 37.53 -15.85 3.40
N LEU A 327 37.75 -14.77 2.64
CA LEU A 327 36.72 -13.76 2.37
C LEU A 327 35.55 -14.33 1.57
N ALA A 328 35.81 -15.23 0.62
CA ALA A 328 34.75 -15.94 -0.11
C ALA A 328 33.89 -16.80 0.83
N GLY A 329 34.50 -17.50 1.79
CA GLY A 329 33.78 -18.24 2.84
C GLY A 329 32.92 -17.33 3.71
N TYR A 330 33.44 -16.17 4.12
CA TYR A 330 32.65 -15.17 4.86
C TYR A 330 31.53 -14.54 4.02
N ALA A 331 31.71 -14.38 2.72
CA ALA A 331 30.65 -13.91 1.82
C ALA A 331 29.50 -14.92 1.72
N GLU A 332 29.81 -16.21 1.68
CA GLU A 332 28.81 -17.29 1.71
C GLU A 332 28.10 -17.35 3.08
N GLU A 333 28.84 -17.24 4.18
CA GLU A 333 28.28 -17.18 5.53
C GLU A 333 27.37 -15.96 5.74
N LEU A 334 27.78 -14.79 5.26
CA LEU A 334 26.96 -13.57 5.30
C LEU A 334 25.66 -13.77 4.52
N SER A 335 25.72 -14.44 3.37
CA SER A 335 24.54 -14.74 2.54
C SER A 335 23.55 -15.66 3.28
N ARG A 336 24.05 -16.67 4.00
CA ARG A 336 23.22 -17.53 4.86
C ARG A 336 22.64 -16.78 6.06
N LYS A 337 23.46 -16.01 6.77
CA LYS A 337 23.04 -15.23 7.95
C LYS A 337 22.01 -14.16 7.62
N ARG A 338 22.13 -13.50 6.46
CA ARG A 338 21.09 -12.57 5.96
C ARG A 338 19.74 -13.27 5.83
N LEU A 339 19.71 -14.53 5.39
CA LEU A 339 18.47 -15.32 5.29
C LEU A 339 17.89 -15.67 6.67
N GLU A 340 18.75 -15.99 7.64
CA GLU A 340 18.35 -16.29 9.03
C GLU A 340 17.80 -15.05 9.74
N TRP A 341 18.46 -13.90 9.57
CA TRP A 341 18.04 -12.63 10.19
C TRP A 341 16.70 -12.10 9.64
N GLN A 342 16.30 -12.51 8.44
CA GLN A 342 14.99 -12.22 7.86
C GLN A 342 13.83 -12.96 8.53
N GLN A 343 14.10 -14.05 9.25
CA GLN A 343 13.11 -14.82 9.99
C GLN A 343 12.97 -14.35 11.44
N ILE A 344 13.79 -13.39 11.86
CA ILE A 344 13.67 -12.79 13.19
C ILE A 344 12.35 -12.03 13.24
N GLN A 345 11.39 -12.60 13.96
CA GLN A 345 10.19 -11.87 14.36
C GLN A 345 10.62 -10.73 15.27
N VAL A 346 10.66 -9.52 14.72
CA VAL A 346 10.86 -8.32 15.52
C VAL A 346 9.54 -8.03 16.22
N SER A 347 9.37 -8.55 17.44
CA SER A 347 8.38 -8.01 18.35
C SER A 347 8.88 -6.62 18.76
N VAL A 348 8.31 -5.58 18.15
CA VAL A 348 8.48 -4.21 18.61
C VAL A 348 7.75 -4.13 19.95
N VAL A 349 8.46 -4.42 21.05
CA VAL A 349 7.89 -4.39 22.40
C VAL A 349 7.66 -2.94 22.81
N ALA A 350 6.40 -2.70 23.16
CA ALA A 350 5.79 -1.45 23.52
C ALA A 350 6.41 -0.80 24.77
N GLY A 351 6.49 0.53 24.76
CA GLY A 351 6.18 1.28 25.97
C GLY A 351 4.68 1.12 26.24
N ALA A 352 4.34 0.36 27.29
CA ALA A 352 3.04 0.26 27.96
C ALA A 352 1.77 0.50 27.11
N GLY A 353 1.16 -0.60 26.64
CA GLY A 353 -0.16 -0.60 26.00
C GLY A 353 -0.10 -1.23 24.62
N PHE A 354 -1.07 -2.07 24.28
CA PHE A 354 -1.23 -2.70 22.97
C PHE A 354 -1.28 -1.63 21.86
N GLU A 355 -0.13 -1.25 21.30
CA GLU A 355 -0.04 -0.39 20.12
C GLU A 355 0.72 -1.10 18.98
N PRO A 356 0.29 -0.92 17.71
CA PRO A 356 1.01 -1.44 16.56
C PRO A 356 2.40 -0.77 16.43
N ALA A 357 3.37 -1.54 15.93
CA ALA A 357 4.77 -1.15 15.74
C ALA A 357 4.95 0.31 15.28
N ALA A 358 5.85 1.04 15.94
CA ALA A 358 6.16 2.45 15.70
C ALA A 358 7.64 2.62 15.33
N PHE A 359 7.96 3.52 14.39
CA PHE A 359 9.31 3.86 13.98
C PHE A 359 9.51 5.38 13.98
N ARG A 360 10.63 5.88 14.53
CA ARG A 360 10.95 7.32 14.61
C ARG A 360 11.76 7.76 13.39
N LEU A 361 11.29 8.79 12.69
CA LEU A 361 11.97 9.47 11.58
C LEU A 361 12.62 10.79 12.00
#